data_AF-A0A6B1FVS1-F1
#
_entry.id   AF-A0A6B1FVS1-F1
#
_cell.length_a   1.000
_cell.length_b   1.000
_cell.length_c   1.000
_cell.angle_alpha   90.00
_cell.angle_beta   90.00
_cell.angle_gamma   90.00
#
_symmetry.space_group_name_H-M   'P 1'
#
loop_
_entity.id
_entity.type
_entity.pdbx_description
1 polymer ?
#
loop_
_entity_poly.entity_id
_entity_poly.type
_entity_poly.pdbx_seq_one_letter_code
_entity_poly.pdbx_strand_id
1 'polypeptide(L)'
;MRKGLRAAGEIYEGIYFAPYRSQIYRSYRQERDTFLLLGFADLLGAPNPVAFYALEIYPDVIEEFHQWHVRIGMPSAPDGGFRCC
;
A
#
# COMPACT_ATOMS: atom_id res chain seq x y z
N MET A 1 -29.99 -0.01 28.57
CA MET A 1 -29.12 -1.21 28.62
C MET A 1 -28.33 -1.47 27.32
N ARG A 2 -28.94 -1.60 26.13
CA ARG A 2 -28.23 -2.00 24.90
C ARG A 2 -27.06 -1.09 24.46
N LYS A 3 -27.14 0.23 24.70
CA LYS A 3 -26.06 1.17 24.37
C LYS A 3 -24.80 0.99 25.23
N GLY A 4 -24.96 0.70 26.52
CA GLY A 4 -23.83 0.51 27.44
C GLY A 4 -23.03 -0.75 27.15
N LEU A 5 -23.72 -1.84 26.78
CA LEU A 5 -23.08 -3.09 26.37
C LEU A 5 -22.28 -2.94 25.07
N ARG A 6 -22.78 -2.17 24.09
CA ARG A 6 -22.02 -1.84 22.88
C ARG A 6 -20.77 -1.02 23.19
N ALA A 7 -20.91 0.03 23.99
CA ALA A 7 -19.78 0.88 24.37
C ALA A 7 -18.68 0.10 25.12
N ALA A 8 -19.06 -0.82 26.01
CA ALA A 8 -18.11 -1.69 26.69
C ALA A 8 -17.38 -2.63 25.72
N GLY A 9 -18.07 -3.15 24.71
CA GLY A 9 -17.48 -3.96 23.64
C GLY A 9 -16.44 -3.19 22.81
N GLU A 10 -16.79 -1.98 22.36
CA GLU A 10 -15.89 -1.11 21.58
C GLU A 10 -14.63 -0.73 22.35
N ILE A 11 -14.76 -0.45 23.66
CA ILE A 11 -13.61 -0.17 24.54
C ILE A 11 -12.71 -1.40 24.68
N TYR A 12 -13.30 -2.57 24.92
CA TYR A 12 -12.53 -3.82 25.05
C TYR A 12 -11.77 -4.14 23.77
N GLU A 13 -12.43 -4.05 22.62
CA GLU A 13 -11.82 -4.24 21.31
C GLU A 13 -10.70 -3.23 21.07
N GLY A 14 -10.93 -1.96 21.41
CA GLY A 14 -9.95 -0.89 21.29
C GLY A 14 -8.68 -1.12 22.10
N ILE A 15 -8.80 -1.65 23.32
CA ILE A 15 -7.68 -2.02 24.20
C ILE A 15 -6.94 -3.25 23.68
N TYR A 16 -7.69 -4.27 23.22
CA TYR A 16 -7.12 -5.50 22.70
C TYR A 16 -6.26 -5.27 21.45
N PHE A 17 -6.74 -4.45 20.52
CA PHE A 17 -6.00 -4.15 19.29
C PHE A 17 -4.89 -3.10 19.46
N ALA A 18 -4.93 -2.27 20.50
CA ALA A 18 -3.98 -1.17 20.71
C ALA A 18 -2.49 -1.54 20.54
N PRO A 19 -1.95 -2.60 21.17
CA PRO A 19 -0.54 -2.93 21.05
C PRO A 19 -0.15 -3.44 19.65
N TYR A 20 -1.11 -3.99 18.89
CA TYR A 20 -0.86 -4.59 17.58
C TYR A 20 -1.00 -3.60 16.42
N ARG A 21 -1.58 -2.41 16.65
CA ARG A 21 -1.82 -1.41 15.59
C ARG A 21 -0.57 -1.09 14.77
N SER A 22 0.58 -0.94 15.43
CA SER A 22 1.85 -0.65 14.74
C SER A 22 2.33 -1.82 13.87
N GLN A 23 2.18 -3.05 14.35
CA GLN A 23 2.58 -4.25 13.62
C GLN A 23 1.65 -4.48 12.42
N ILE A 24 0.34 -4.34 12.60
CA ILE A 24 -0.65 -4.43 11.53
C ILE A 24 -0.33 -3.40 10.46
N TYR A 25 -0.11 -2.14 10.85
CA TYR A 25 0.21 -1.08 9.91
C TYR A 25 1.53 -1.33 9.17
N ARG A 26 2.55 -1.85 9.85
CA ARG A 26 3.82 -2.24 9.22
C ARG A 26 3.63 -3.38 8.21
N SER A 27 2.88 -4.42 8.56
CA SER A 27 2.59 -5.55 7.68
C SER A 27 1.83 -5.10 6.44
N TYR A 28 0.76 -4.33 6.65
CA TYR A 28 -0.02 -3.75 5.57
C TYR A 28 0.85 -2.91 4.63
N ARG A 29 1.72 -2.06 5.19
CA ARG A 29 2.65 -1.25 4.38
C ARG A 29 3.63 -2.11 3.59
N GLN A 30 4.18 -3.16 4.19
CA GLN A 30 5.11 -4.06 3.51
C GLN A 30 4.44 -4.82 2.36
N GLU A 31 3.21 -5.29 2.55
CA GLU A 31 2.40 -5.90 1.48
C GLU A 31 2.11 -4.88 0.38
N ARG A 32 1.77 -3.65 0.75
CA ARG A 32 1.52 -2.56 -0.20
C ARG A 32 2.75 -2.22 -1.04
N ASP A 33 3.91 -2.10 -0.41
CA ASP A 33 5.18 -1.83 -1.10
C ASP A 33 5.54 -3.01 -2.04
N THR A 34 5.25 -4.25 -1.63
CA THR A 34 5.45 -5.45 -2.47
C THR A 34 4.52 -5.45 -3.68
N PHE A 35 3.25 -5.08 -3.49
CA PHE A 35 2.27 -4.96 -4.57
C PHE A 35 2.72 -3.94 -5.61
N LEU A 36 3.16 -2.75 -5.17
CA LEU A 36 3.65 -1.70 -6.08
C LEU A 36 4.93 -2.15 -6.79
N LEU A 37 5.87 -2.78 -6.09
CA LEU A 37 7.09 -3.32 -6.69
C LEU A 37 6.78 -4.31 -7.82
N LEU A 38 5.89 -5.27 -7.59
CA LEU A 38 5.52 -6.27 -8.60
C LEU A 38 4.70 -5.64 -9.73
N GLY A 39 3.77 -4.74 -9.40
CA GLY A 39 2.93 -4.04 -10.37
C GLY A 39 3.73 -3.17 -11.33
N PHE A 40 4.85 -2.60 -10.88
CA PHE A 40 5.71 -1.71 -11.66
C PHE A 40 7.10 -2.29 -11.94
N ALA A 41 7.28 -3.61 -11.83
CA ALA A 41 8.56 -4.28 -12.03
C ALA A 41 9.17 -4.00 -13.43
N ASP A 42 8.33 -3.89 -14.46
CA ASP A 42 8.75 -3.54 -15.83
C ASP A 42 9.53 -2.25 -15.89
N LEU A 43 9.10 -1.24 -15.12
CA LEU A 43 9.75 0.07 -15.07
C LEU A 43 11.14 -0.01 -14.44
N LEU A 44 11.36 -1.00 -13.58
CA LEU A 44 12.64 -1.28 -12.94
C LEU A 44 13.53 -2.21 -13.78
N GLY A 45 13.10 -2.57 -14.99
CA GLY A 45 13.83 -3.47 -15.89
C GLY A 45 13.64 -4.95 -15.61
N ALA A 46 12.70 -5.33 -14.72
CA ALA A 46 12.35 -6.71 -14.45
C ALA A 46 11.05 -7.09 -15.17
N PRO A 47 10.96 -8.25 -15.84
CA PRO A 47 9.76 -8.60 -16.60
C PRO A 47 8.56 -8.80 -15.68
N ASN A 48 7.46 -8.09 -15.94
CA ASN A 48 6.19 -8.19 -15.23
C ASN A 48 5.19 -9.03 -16.04
N PRO A 49 4.88 -10.27 -15.60
CA PRO A 49 3.93 -11.12 -16.31
C PRO A 49 2.47 -10.63 -16.24
N VAL A 50 2.15 -9.69 -15.34
CA VAL A 50 0.80 -9.20 -15.08
C VAL A 50 0.56 -7.80 -15.66
N ALA A 51 1.59 -7.12 -16.16
CA ALA A 51 1.47 -5.73 -16.61
C ALA A 51 0.35 -5.51 -17.63
N PHE A 52 0.22 -6.42 -18.60
CA PHE A 52 -0.86 -6.36 -19.60
C PHE A 52 -2.26 -6.45 -18.99
N TYR A 53 -2.43 -7.26 -17.95
CA TYR A 53 -3.72 -7.45 -17.27
C TYR A 53 -4.03 -6.36 -16.24
N ALA A 54 -3.00 -5.66 -15.76
CA ALA A 54 -3.10 -4.64 -14.72
C ALA A 54 -3.23 -3.21 -15.27
N LEU A 55 -3.34 -3.01 -16.59
CA LEU A 55 -3.43 -1.67 -17.17
C LEU A 55 -4.64 -0.88 -16.67
N GLU A 56 -5.75 -1.55 -16.36
CA GLU A 56 -6.97 -0.90 -15.85
C GLU A 56 -6.81 -0.36 -14.43
N ILE A 57 -5.97 -1.00 -13.60
CA ILE A 57 -5.77 -0.61 -12.20
C ILE A 57 -4.70 0.48 -12.04
N TYR A 58 -3.81 0.64 -13.02
CA TYR A 58 -2.70 1.60 -12.95
C TYR A 58 -3.12 3.05 -12.68
N PRO A 59 -4.19 3.60 -13.29
CA PRO A 59 -4.65 4.95 -13.00
C PRO A 59 -5.05 5.15 -11.53
N ASP A 60 -5.60 4.13 -10.88
CA ASP A 60 -6.04 4.22 -9.49
C ASP A 60 -4.86 4.15 -8.51
N VAL A 61 -3.77 3.47 -8.89
CA VAL A 61 -2.61 3.26 -8.01
C VAL A 61 -1.44 4.20 -8.32
N ILE A 62 -1.55 5.06 -9.32
CA ILE A 62 -0.45 5.91 -9.76
C ILE A 62 -0.04 6.95 -8.69
N GLU A 63 -1.00 7.44 -7.92
CA GLU A 63 -0.72 8.37 -6.81
C GLU A 63 -0.02 7.63 -5.65
N GLU A 64 -0.44 6.39 -5.36
CA GLU A 64 0.24 5.54 -4.38
C GLU A 64 1.69 5.23 -4.84
N PHE A 65 1.90 5.02 -6.13
CA PHE A 65 3.23 4.84 -6.71
C PHE A 65 4.12 6.07 -6.50
N HIS A 66 3.60 7.29 -6.71
CA HIS A 66 4.35 8.52 -6.42
C HIS A 66 4.85 8.55 -4.97
N GLN A 67 3.95 8.32 -4.03
CA GLN A 67 4.29 8.33 -2.60
C GLN A 67 5.28 7.22 -2.23
N TRP A 68 5.16 6.06 -2.87
CA TRP A 68 6.03 4.92 -2.66
C TRP A 68 7.45 5.17 -3.18
N HIS A 69 7.61 5.60 -4.43
CA HIS A 69 8.95 5.77 -5.03
C HIS A 69 9.76 6.86 -4.31
N VAL A 70 9.10 7.94 -3.87
CA VAL A 70 9.71 8.98 -3.02
C VAL A 70 10.14 8.40 -1.68
N ARG A 71 9.28 7.59 -1.04
CA ARG A 71 9.55 6.99 0.28
C ARG A 71 10.72 6.02 0.27
N ILE A 72 10.89 5.24 -0.81
CA ILE A 72 12.01 4.31 -0.95
C ILE A 72 13.30 5.01 -1.42
N GLY A 73 13.24 6.32 -1.69
CA GLY A 73 14.41 7.14 -2.03
C GLY A 73 14.78 7.09 -3.52
N MET A 74 13.84 6.78 -4.42
CA MET A 74 14.08 6.93 -5.85
C MET A 74 14.10 8.43 -6.22
N PRO A 75 15.14 8.91 -6.93
CA PRO A 75 15.28 10.32 -7.26
C PRO A 75 14.25 10.80 -8.29
N SER A 76 13.81 9.92 -9.17
CA SER A 76 12.78 10.15 -10.19
C SER A 76 12.05 8.85 -10.49
N ALA A 77 10.89 8.94 -11.16
CA ALA A 77 10.27 7.74 -11.70
C ALA A 77 11.22 7.04 -12.69
N PRO A 78 11.23 5.70 -12.74
CA PRO A 78 12.08 4.95 -13.67
C PRO A 78 11.73 5.23 -15.14
N ASP A 79 12.74 5.17 -15.99
CA ASP A 79 12.62 5.44 -17.42
C ASP A 79 11.67 4.47 -18.11
N GLY A 80 10.84 5.00 -19.03
CA GLY A 80 9.83 4.21 -19.76
C GLY A 80 8.48 4.08 -19.04
N GLY A 81 8.36 4.59 -17.82
CA GLY A 81 7.13 4.62 -17.04
C GLY A 81 6.33 5.90 -17.10
N PHE A 82 5.42 6.05 -16.14
CA PHE A 82 4.69 7.28 -15.91
C PHE A 82 5.67 8.38 -15.51
N ARG A 83 5.63 9.50 -16.23
CA ARG A 83 6.44 10.68 -15.87
C ARG A 83 5.86 11.28 -14.60
N CYS A 84 6.55 11.04 -13.50
CA CYS A 84 6.24 11.56 -12.20
C CYS A 84 7.50 12.22 -11.64
N CYS A 85 7.35 13.48 -11.22
CA CYS A 85 8.42 14.40 -10.80
C CYS A 85 9.38 14.79 -11.95
#